data_AF-A0A5Q4DHP2-F1
#
_entry.id   AF-A0A5Q4DHP2-F1
#
_cell.length_a   1.000
_cell.length_b   1.000
_cell.length_c   1.000
_cell.angle_alpha   90.00
_cell.angle_beta   90.00
_cell.angle_gamma   90.00
#
_symmetry.space_group_name_H-M   'P 1'
#
loop_
_entity.id
_entity.type
_entity.pdbx_description
1 polymer ?
#
loop_
_entity_poly.entity_id
_entity_poly.type
_entity_poly.pdbx_seq_one_letter_code
_entity_poly.pdbx_strand_id
1 'polypeptide(L)'
;MDDLSERLFAHYVGGRWRVPLSTQQMPVTGQDGRQIGQIVIAGARDFARAQAMMRGADGQARDRLALALKNICPVMAEAVALARPAEIPVLLAAEPDDPAAFGAVLGASLGAGGLWCPRPEVAPLATLIAVAVDAAEVPPGAFALLNAFTVQTSPLLRATGLATLGAARGGTPLGAAYMQL
;
A
#
# COMPACT_ATOMS: atom_id res chain seq x y z
N MET A 1 16.31 13.31 6.39
CA MET A 1 16.44 12.70 5.05
C MET A 1 16.78 11.21 5.20
N ASP A 2 17.62 10.85 6.17
CA ASP A 2 18.09 9.47 6.44
C ASP A 2 16.97 8.45 6.75
N ASP A 3 15.90 8.86 7.43
CA ASP A 3 14.79 7.97 7.83
C ASP A 3 13.99 7.43 6.63
N LEU A 4 13.82 8.20 5.54
CA LEU A 4 13.07 7.72 4.37
C LEU A 4 13.82 6.61 3.64
N SER A 5 15.15 6.73 3.51
CA SER A 5 15.96 5.70 2.88
C SER A 5 15.94 4.39 3.66
N GLU A 6 15.97 4.42 4.99
CA GLU A 6 15.86 3.21 5.81
C GLU A 6 14.49 2.55 5.69
N ARG A 7 13.42 3.35 5.66
CA ARG A 7 12.05 2.85 5.50
C ARG A 7 11.79 2.22 4.12
N LEU A 8 12.49 2.66 3.07
CA LEU A 8 12.42 2.02 1.75
C LEU A 8 12.94 0.56 1.78
N PHE A 9 13.89 0.24 2.65
CA PHE A 9 14.37 -1.13 2.85
C PHE A 9 13.46 -1.99 3.73
N ALA A 10 12.42 -1.43 4.33
CA ALA A 10 11.51 -2.11 5.25
C ALA A 10 10.14 -2.37 4.62
N HIS A 11 9.40 -3.30 5.23
CA HIS A 11 7.97 -3.45 5.01
C HIS A 11 7.21 -2.85 6.19
N TYR A 12 6.08 -2.22 5.95
CA TYR A 12 5.19 -1.79 7.04
C TYR A 12 4.15 -2.88 7.26
N VAL A 13 4.27 -3.66 8.33
CA VAL A 13 3.43 -4.83 8.59
C VAL A 13 3.06 -4.94 10.07
N GLY A 14 1.76 -4.98 10.35
CA GLY A 14 1.25 -5.08 11.71
C GLY A 14 1.57 -3.83 12.53
N GLY A 15 1.41 -2.64 11.92
CA GLY A 15 1.60 -1.36 12.58
C GLY A 15 3.05 -1.01 12.90
N ARG A 16 4.03 -1.63 12.23
CA ARG A 16 5.46 -1.39 12.45
C ARG A 16 6.27 -1.58 11.18
N TRP A 17 7.36 -0.83 11.06
CA TRP A 17 8.42 -1.11 10.10
C TRP A 17 9.16 -2.39 10.49
N ARG A 18 9.30 -3.32 9.54
CA ARG A 18 9.91 -4.63 9.76
C ARG A 18 10.90 -4.94 8.65
N VAL A 19 11.99 -5.60 9.05
CA VAL A 19 12.95 -6.17 8.11
C VAL A 19 12.23 -7.21 7.23
N PRO A 20 12.36 -7.11 5.90
CA PRO A 20 11.88 -8.11 4.96
C PRO A 20 12.53 -9.48 5.20
N LEU A 21 11.78 -10.56 4.96
CA LEU A 21 12.30 -11.93 5.07
C LEU A 21 12.97 -12.40 3.77
N SER A 22 12.65 -11.75 2.67
CA SER A 22 13.38 -11.86 1.41
C SER A 22 14.73 -11.13 1.47
N THR A 23 15.66 -11.51 0.61
CA THR A 23 16.96 -10.85 0.43
C THR A 23 17.10 -10.17 -0.94
N GLN A 24 16.10 -10.30 -1.80
CA GLN A 24 16.18 -9.76 -3.15
C GLN A 24 15.95 -8.25 -3.13
N GLN A 25 16.88 -7.49 -3.71
CA GLN A 25 16.85 -6.03 -3.68
C GLN A 25 16.67 -5.44 -5.08
N MET A 26 16.15 -4.21 -5.15
CA MET A 26 16.00 -3.45 -6.38
C MET A 26 16.27 -1.96 -6.12
N PRO A 27 17.04 -1.26 -6.98
CA PRO A 27 17.24 0.18 -6.85
C PRO A 27 15.93 0.93 -7.10
N VAL A 28 15.71 2.00 -6.36
CA VAL A 28 14.63 2.97 -6.63
C VAL A 28 15.26 4.20 -7.27
N THR A 29 14.77 4.55 -8.45
CA THR A 29 15.22 5.73 -9.20
C THR A 29 14.18 6.85 -9.12
N GLY A 30 14.65 8.08 -8.91
CA GLY A 30 13.84 9.29 -9.03
C GLY A 30 13.48 9.58 -10.49
N GLN A 31 12.65 10.60 -10.69
CA GLN A 31 12.23 11.05 -12.02
C GLN A 31 13.38 11.55 -12.89
N ASP A 32 14.48 12.01 -12.27
CA ASP A 32 15.71 12.43 -12.95
C ASP A 32 16.64 11.26 -13.29
N GLY A 33 16.20 10.02 -13.05
CA GLY A 33 16.95 8.79 -13.27
C GLY A 33 18.02 8.51 -12.21
N ARG A 34 18.21 9.38 -11.21
CA ARG A 34 19.17 9.13 -10.14
C ARG A 34 18.63 8.12 -9.14
N GLN A 35 19.51 7.28 -8.61
CA GLN A 35 19.13 6.38 -7.54
C GLN A 35 18.88 7.17 -6.25
N ILE A 36 17.68 7.00 -5.68
CA ILE A 36 17.24 7.66 -4.44
C ILE A 36 17.16 6.70 -3.25
N GLY A 37 17.29 5.39 -3.50
CA GLY A 37 17.27 4.37 -2.46
C GLY A 37 17.29 2.95 -3.04
N GLN A 38 16.95 1.97 -2.20
CA GLN A 38 16.67 0.61 -2.62
C GLN A 38 15.49 0.05 -1.83
N ILE A 39 14.82 -0.92 -2.42
CA ILE A 39 13.76 -1.70 -1.78
C ILE A 39 14.17 -3.17 -1.74
N VAL A 40 13.61 -3.91 -0.79
CA VAL A 40 13.64 -5.37 -0.81
C VAL A 40 12.32 -5.87 -1.37
N ILE A 41 12.37 -6.76 -2.36
CA ILE A 41 11.20 -7.37 -3.00
C ILE A 41 10.63 -8.45 -2.07
N ALA A 42 9.37 -8.29 -1.70
CA ALA A 42 8.66 -9.18 -0.78
C ALA A 42 8.59 -10.61 -1.30
N GLY A 43 8.99 -11.56 -0.46
CA GLY A 43 8.88 -12.99 -0.75
C GLY A 43 7.61 -13.60 -0.18
N ALA A 44 7.35 -14.88 -0.47
CA ALA A 44 6.15 -15.59 0.00
C ALA A 44 5.97 -15.51 1.53
N ARG A 45 7.07 -15.54 2.29
CA ARG A 45 7.05 -15.40 3.76
C ARG A 45 6.62 -14.00 4.22
N ASP A 46 6.94 -12.97 3.47
CA ASP A 46 6.50 -11.60 3.76
C ASP A 46 4.99 -11.45 3.54
N PHE A 47 4.46 -12.01 2.44
CA PHE A 47 3.03 -12.07 2.17
C PHE A 47 2.26 -12.86 3.24
N ALA A 48 2.76 -14.03 3.64
CA ALA A 48 2.15 -14.83 4.70
C ALA A 48 2.13 -14.07 6.04
N ARG A 49 3.23 -13.39 6.38
CA ARG A 49 3.33 -12.54 7.57
C ARG A 49 2.33 -11.39 7.53
N ALA A 50 2.19 -10.70 6.41
CA ALA A 50 1.23 -9.60 6.27
C ALA A 50 -0.22 -10.07 6.42
N GLN A 51 -0.60 -11.15 5.72
CA GLN A 51 -1.96 -11.70 5.77
C GLN A 51 -2.34 -12.21 7.17
N ALA A 52 -1.43 -12.90 7.86
CA ALA A 52 -1.67 -13.40 9.20
C ALA A 52 -1.97 -12.30 10.23
N MET A 53 -1.56 -11.06 9.94
CA MET A 53 -1.76 -9.91 10.82
C MET A 53 -2.96 -9.04 10.43
N MET A 54 -3.68 -9.34 9.34
CA MET A 54 -4.77 -8.49 8.86
C MET A 54 -5.94 -8.41 9.84
N ARG A 55 -6.35 -7.19 10.14
CA ARG A 55 -7.46 -6.84 11.04
C ARG A 55 -8.07 -5.52 10.61
N GLY A 56 -9.37 -5.34 10.82
CA GLY A 56 -10.02 -4.05 10.57
C GLY A 56 -9.63 -2.98 11.58
N ALA A 57 -9.86 -1.72 11.20
CA ALA A 57 -9.82 -0.55 12.06
C ALA A 57 -11.22 0.09 12.14
N ASP A 58 -11.44 0.88 13.19
CA ASP A 58 -12.68 1.62 13.36
C ASP A 58 -12.73 2.91 12.51
N GLY A 59 -13.90 3.56 12.51
CA GLY A 59 -14.09 4.82 11.80
C GLY A 59 -13.17 5.94 12.30
N GLN A 60 -12.83 5.95 13.60
CA GLN A 60 -11.97 6.99 14.16
C GLN A 60 -10.53 6.89 13.65
N ALA A 61 -9.99 5.67 13.51
CA ALA A 61 -8.68 5.45 12.91
C ALA A 61 -8.63 5.91 11.45
N ARG A 62 -9.71 5.68 10.70
CA ARG A 62 -9.83 6.19 9.32
C ARG A 62 -9.89 7.72 9.28
N ASP A 63 -10.62 8.35 10.18
CA ASP A 63 -10.69 9.82 10.26
C ASP A 63 -9.32 10.43 10.63
N ARG A 64 -8.58 9.80 11.54
CA ARG A 64 -7.19 10.19 11.85
C ARG A 64 -6.27 10.05 10.64
N LEU A 65 -6.39 8.97 9.88
CA LEU A 65 -5.63 8.78 8.66
C LEU A 65 -5.96 9.86 7.62
N ALA A 66 -7.24 10.15 7.41
CA ALA A 66 -7.66 11.23 6.52
C ALA A 66 -7.03 12.58 6.93
N LEU A 67 -7.02 12.90 8.23
CA LEU A 67 -6.38 14.11 8.73
C LEU A 67 -4.86 14.11 8.47
N ALA A 68 -4.16 13.00 8.70
CA ALA A 68 -2.73 12.87 8.47
C ALA A 68 -2.36 13.01 6.97
N LEU A 69 -3.22 12.49 6.08
CA LEU A 69 -3.02 12.59 4.63
C LEU A 69 -3.32 13.99 4.08
N LYS A 70 -3.98 14.88 4.82
CA LYS A 70 -4.38 16.21 4.33
C LYS A 70 -3.19 17.06 3.86
N ASN A 71 -2.04 16.91 4.50
CA ASN A 71 -0.80 17.62 4.12
C ASN A 71 -0.05 16.96 2.96
N ILE A 72 -0.37 15.70 2.64
CA ILE A 72 0.22 14.96 1.52
C ILE A 72 -0.64 15.17 0.27
N CYS A 73 -1.93 14.91 0.36
CA CYS A 73 -2.90 15.07 -0.72
C CYS A 73 -4.32 15.28 -0.16
N PRO A 74 -4.87 16.50 -0.19
CA PRO A 74 -6.22 16.80 0.31
C PRO A 74 -7.33 15.95 -0.34
N VAL A 75 -7.21 15.69 -1.65
CA VAL A 75 -8.18 14.90 -2.41
C VAL A 75 -8.20 13.44 -1.93
N MET A 76 -7.02 12.86 -1.68
CA MET A 76 -6.90 11.52 -1.12
C MET A 76 -7.48 11.46 0.30
N ALA A 77 -7.20 12.46 1.13
CA ALA A 77 -7.72 12.57 2.49
C ALA A 77 -9.26 12.58 2.52
N GLU A 78 -9.90 13.39 1.68
CA GLU A 78 -11.35 13.44 1.56
C GLU A 78 -11.93 12.08 1.15
N ALA A 79 -11.33 11.43 0.15
CA ALA A 79 -11.77 10.12 -0.30
C ALA A 79 -11.60 9.03 0.77
N VAL A 80 -10.53 9.08 1.58
CA VAL A 80 -10.36 8.17 2.73
C VAL A 80 -11.47 8.35 3.76
N ALA A 81 -11.83 9.58 4.10
CA ALA A 81 -12.87 9.87 5.09
C ALA A 81 -14.27 9.36 4.64
N LEU A 82 -14.58 9.49 3.34
CA LEU A 82 -15.87 9.12 2.76
C LEU A 82 -15.98 7.64 2.37
N ALA A 83 -14.89 6.89 2.42
CA ALA A 83 -14.87 5.52 1.94
C ALA A 83 -15.83 4.61 2.72
N ARG A 84 -16.54 3.73 2.01
CA ARG A 84 -17.30 2.65 2.64
C ARG A 84 -16.32 1.53 3.05
N PRO A 85 -16.29 1.10 4.33
CA PRO A 85 -15.37 0.07 4.76
C PRO A 85 -15.67 -1.27 4.09
N ALA A 86 -14.63 -1.98 3.68
CA ALA A 86 -14.71 -3.35 3.21
C ALA A 86 -14.95 -4.30 4.39
N GLU A 87 -15.71 -5.38 4.15
CA GLU A 87 -16.04 -6.39 5.17
C GLU A 87 -15.04 -7.55 5.20
N ILE A 88 -14.22 -7.68 4.15
CA ILE A 88 -13.18 -8.70 4.01
C ILE A 88 -11.83 -8.05 3.67
N PRO A 89 -10.70 -8.67 4.03
CA PRO A 89 -9.39 -8.12 3.69
C PRO A 89 -9.18 -8.04 2.17
N VAL A 90 -8.49 -7.00 1.72
CA VAL A 90 -8.35 -6.69 0.28
C VAL A 90 -6.92 -6.40 -0.14
N LEU A 91 -6.64 -6.67 -1.41
CA LEU A 91 -5.50 -6.15 -2.13
C LEU A 91 -5.85 -4.79 -2.73
N LEU A 92 -5.05 -3.76 -2.44
CA LEU A 92 -5.18 -2.44 -3.05
C LEU A 92 -4.53 -2.47 -4.43
N ALA A 93 -5.34 -2.42 -5.50
CA ALA A 93 -4.86 -2.37 -6.88
C ALA A 93 -5.03 -1.00 -7.54
N ALA A 94 -5.55 -0.01 -6.82
CA ALA A 94 -5.53 1.36 -7.30
C ALA A 94 -4.09 1.88 -7.33
N GLU A 95 -3.74 2.54 -8.43
CA GLU A 95 -2.51 3.31 -8.55
C GLU A 95 -2.76 4.71 -7.94
N PRO A 96 -1.75 5.36 -7.34
CA PRO A 96 -1.91 6.67 -6.72
C PRO A 96 -1.87 7.85 -7.73
N ASP A 97 -1.84 7.57 -9.03
CA ASP A 97 -1.98 8.57 -10.10
C ASP A 97 -3.39 9.17 -10.16
N ASP A 98 -4.38 8.46 -9.61
CA ASP A 98 -5.70 8.98 -9.25
C ASP A 98 -5.84 9.02 -7.72
N PRO A 99 -5.52 10.17 -7.06
CA PRO A 99 -5.53 10.26 -5.61
C PRO A 99 -6.92 10.05 -4.98
N ALA A 100 -8.00 10.41 -5.68
CA ALA A 100 -9.36 10.22 -5.19
C ALA A 100 -9.70 8.74 -5.17
N ALA A 101 -9.45 8.04 -6.28
CA ALA A 101 -9.69 6.61 -6.36
C ALA A 101 -8.81 5.82 -5.39
N PHE A 102 -7.51 6.15 -5.32
CA PHE A 102 -6.61 5.52 -4.36
C PHE A 102 -7.04 5.76 -2.92
N GLY A 103 -7.42 6.99 -2.58
CA GLY A 103 -7.92 7.33 -1.24
C GLY A 103 -9.18 6.55 -0.87
N ALA A 104 -10.13 6.40 -1.79
CA ALA A 104 -11.34 5.61 -1.57
C ALA A 104 -11.01 4.13 -1.31
N VAL A 105 -10.11 3.54 -2.09
CA VAL A 105 -9.65 2.16 -1.92
C VAL A 105 -8.88 1.97 -0.61
N LEU A 106 -7.99 2.91 -0.26
CA LEU A 106 -7.25 2.92 1.00
C LEU A 106 -8.21 2.98 2.19
N GLY A 107 -9.12 3.95 2.21
CA GLY A 107 -10.09 4.12 3.30
C GLY A 107 -11.05 2.94 3.44
N ALA A 108 -11.44 2.31 2.32
CA ALA A 108 -12.27 1.12 2.34
C ALA A 108 -11.51 -0.09 2.92
N SER A 109 -10.24 -0.26 2.53
CA SER A 109 -9.42 -1.41 2.96
C SER A 109 -9.23 -1.47 4.47
N LEU A 110 -9.26 -0.32 5.17
CA LEU A 110 -9.14 -0.26 6.62
C LEU A 110 -10.24 -1.03 7.36
N GLY A 111 -11.41 -1.26 6.75
CA GLY A 111 -12.51 -1.97 7.40
C GLY A 111 -12.22 -3.41 7.81
N ALA A 112 -11.29 -4.08 7.10
CA ALA A 112 -10.95 -5.47 7.35
C ALA A 112 -9.45 -5.79 7.24
N GLY A 113 -8.65 -4.84 6.73
CA GLY A 113 -7.22 -5.00 6.47
C GLY A 113 -6.91 -4.85 4.98
N GLY A 114 -5.99 -3.94 4.66
CA GLY A 114 -5.49 -3.73 3.31
C GLY A 114 -4.05 -4.19 3.14
N LEU A 115 -3.75 -4.92 2.07
CA LEU A 115 -2.38 -5.11 1.59
C LEU A 115 -2.16 -4.27 0.34
N TRP A 116 -1.10 -3.48 0.34
CA TRP A 116 -0.65 -2.77 -0.83
C TRP A 116 0.74 -3.23 -1.23
N CYS A 117 0.88 -3.60 -2.50
CA CYS A 117 2.13 -3.95 -3.12
C CYS A 117 2.31 -3.02 -4.34
N PRO A 118 2.87 -1.81 -4.16
CA PRO A 118 3.01 -0.83 -5.24
C PRO A 118 4.12 -1.23 -6.21
N ARG A 119 4.06 -0.72 -7.44
CA ARG A 119 5.20 -0.79 -8.37
C ARG A 119 6.44 -0.09 -7.79
N PRO A 120 7.67 -0.49 -8.17
CA PRO A 120 8.91 0.07 -7.61
C PRO A 120 9.00 1.60 -7.70
N GLU A 121 8.50 2.19 -8.79
CA GLU A 121 8.54 3.64 -9.03
C GLU A 121 7.65 4.41 -8.06
N VAL A 122 6.67 3.74 -7.45
CA VAL A 122 5.71 4.30 -6.49
C VAL A 122 6.18 4.11 -5.04
N ALA A 123 7.25 3.33 -4.80
CA ALA A 123 7.74 3.01 -3.45
C ALA A 123 8.00 4.23 -2.55
N PRO A 124 8.55 5.37 -3.02
CA PRO A 124 8.70 6.57 -2.19
C PRO A 124 7.37 7.12 -1.69
N LEU A 125 6.38 7.27 -2.59
CA LEU A 125 5.04 7.72 -2.22
C LEU A 125 4.36 6.73 -1.29
N ALA A 126 4.50 5.44 -1.56
CA ALA A 126 3.95 4.40 -0.71
C ALA A 126 4.53 4.43 0.71
N THR A 127 5.83 4.71 0.82
CA THR A 127 6.52 4.88 2.10
C THR A 127 5.97 6.10 2.85
N LEU A 128 5.73 7.24 2.17
CA LEU A 128 5.11 8.42 2.77
C LEU A 128 3.68 8.15 3.26
N ILE A 129 2.90 7.38 2.51
CA ILE A 129 1.55 6.95 2.94
C ILE A 129 1.65 6.05 4.18
N ALA A 130 2.58 5.09 4.21
CA ALA A 130 2.80 4.25 5.39
C ALA A 130 3.27 5.07 6.61
N VAL A 131 4.07 6.14 6.41
CA VAL A 131 4.40 7.09 7.49
C VAL A 131 3.14 7.78 8.02
N ALA A 132 2.22 8.19 7.13
CA ALA A 132 0.96 8.80 7.55
C ALA A 132 0.05 7.80 8.30
N VAL A 133 0.03 6.53 7.88
CA VAL A 133 -0.67 5.43 8.57
C VAL A 133 -0.13 5.22 9.98
N ASP A 134 1.20 5.20 10.13
CA ASP A 134 1.88 5.08 11.43
C ASP A 134 1.58 6.28 12.33
N ALA A 135 1.73 7.51 11.80
CA ALA A 135 1.47 8.75 12.53
C ALA A 135 -0.01 8.94 12.92
N ALA A 136 -0.93 8.38 12.16
CA ALA A 136 -2.36 8.37 12.46
C ALA A 136 -2.75 7.32 13.52
N GLU A 137 -1.78 6.53 13.99
CA GLU A 137 -2.00 5.43 14.94
C GLU A 137 -3.09 4.48 14.42
N VAL A 138 -3.00 4.13 13.14
CA VAL A 138 -3.88 3.14 12.54
C VAL A 138 -3.58 1.78 13.20
N PRO A 139 -4.60 1.06 13.71
CA PRO A 139 -4.39 -0.20 14.43
C PRO A 139 -3.54 -1.22 13.65
N PRO A 140 -2.68 -1.98 14.35
CA PRO A 140 -1.92 -3.06 13.74
C PRO A 140 -2.81 -4.01 12.93
N GLY A 141 -2.47 -4.21 11.66
CA GLY A 141 -3.18 -5.11 10.77
C GLY A 141 -4.15 -4.46 9.78
N ALA A 142 -4.54 -3.20 10.01
CA ALA A 142 -5.47 -2.50 9.12
C ALA A 142 -4.85 -2.10 7.79
N PHE A 143 -3.52 -1.96 7.76
CA PHE A 143 -2.77 -1.67 6.56
C PHE A 143 -1.41 -2.38 6.58
N ALA A 144 -1.02 -2.92 5.43
CA ALA A 144 0.30 -3.48 5.19
C ALA A 144 0.86 -2.97 3.85
N LEU A 145 2.11 -2.52 3.87
CA LEU A 145 2.89 -2.16 2.68
C LEU A 145 4.00 -3.19 2.49
N LEU A 146 3.99 -3.88 1.35
CA LEU A 146 5.05 -4.76 0.89
C LEU A 146 5.68 -4.18 -0.38
N ASN A 147 6.98 -3.90 -0.37
CA ASN A 147 7.70 -3.49 -1.58
C ASN A 147 8.02 -4.75 -2.41
N ALA A 148 7.92 -4.84 -3.73
CA ALA A 148 7.18 -4.07 -4.72
C ALA A 148 6.51 -5.06 -5.69
N PHE A 149 5.48 -4.61 -6.41
CA PHE A 149 4.86 -5.38 -7.47
C PHE A 149 5.79 -5.50 -8.66
N THR A 150 6.26 -6.72 -8.89
CA THR A 150 7.08 -7.11 -10.03
C THR A 150 6.49 -8.37 -10.67
N VAL A 151 7.02 -8.76 -11.83
CA VAL A 151 6.70 -10.05 -12.46
C VAL A 151 6.88 -11.22 -11.49
N GLN A 152 7.85 -11.13 -10.58
CA GLN A 152 8.17 -12.19 -9.60
C GLN A 152 7.16 -12.25 -8.45
N THR A 153 6.59 -11.12 -8.03
CA THR A 153 5.61 -11.08 -6.93
C THR A 153 4.18 -11.25 -7.42
N SER A 154 3.92 -11.13 -8.73
CA SER A 154 2.59 -11.31 -9.31
C SER A 154 1.94 -12.67 -8.97
N PRO A 155 2.64 -13.82 -9.07
CA PRO A 155 2.11 -15.09 -8.59
C PRO A 155 1.82 -15.12 -7.09
N LEU A 156 2.63 -14.43 -6.27
CA LEU A 156 2.46 -14.37 -4.81
C LEU A 156 1.21 -13.59 -4.43
N LEU A 157 0.92 -12.49 -5.13
CA LEU A 157 -0.30 -11.71 -4.94
C LEU A 157 -1.54 -12.53 -5.26
N ARG A 158 -1.53 -13.28 -6.37
CA ARG A 158 -2.62 -14.22 -6.69
C ARG A 158 -2.79 -15.29 -5.60
N ALA A 159 -1.69 -15.81 -5.08
CA ALA A 159 -1.70 -16.84 -4.04
C ALA A 159 -2.24 -16.35 -2.68
N THR A 160 -2.40 -15.04 -2.48
CA THR A 160 -3.05 -14.51 -1.26
C THR A 160 -4.54 -14.85 -1.18
N GLY A 161 -5.21 -15.03 -2.33
CA GLY A 161 -6.66 -15.22 -2.39
C GLY A 161 -7.47 -14.00 -1.94
N LEU A 162 -6.84 -12.85 -1.73
CA LEU A 162 -7.52 -11.61 -1.33
C LEU A 162 -8.34 -11.05 -2.49
N ALA A 163 -9.50 -10.49 -2.17
CA ALA A 163 -10.28 -9.74 -3.14
C ALA A 163 -9.52 -8.48 -3.55
N THR A 164 -9.49 -8.18 -4.84
CA THR A 164 -8.87 -6.95 -5.35
C THR A 164 -9.85 -5.80 -5.27
N LEU A 165 -9.44 -4.72 -4.61
CA LEU A 165 -10.17 -3.46 -4.60
C LEU A 165 -9.46 -2.45 -5.50
N GLY A 166 -10.15 -2.02 -6.55
CA GLY A 166 -9.69 -1.00 -7.48
C GLY A 166 -10.70 0.13 -7.63
N ALA A 167 -10.30 1.18 -8.32
CA ALA A 167 -11.21 2.27 -8.69
C ALA A 167 -12.36 1.74 -9.56
N ALA A 168 -13.62 2.08 -9.24
CA ALA A 168 -14.72 1.92 -10.20
C ALA A 168 -14.49 2.90 -11.35
N ARG A 169 -13.89 2.44 -12.46
CA ARG A 169 -13.57 3.32 -13.60
C ARG A 169 -14.83 3.76 -14.35
N GLY A 170 -15.17 5.04 -14.24
CA GLY A 170 -15.91 5.77 -15.27
C GLY A 170 -14.93 6.42 -16.24
N GLY A 171 -14.41 5.67 -17.22
CA GLY A 171 -13.56 6.22 -18.29
C GLY A 171 -12.36 5.34 -18.65
N THR A 172 -12.48 4.66 -19.78
CA THR A 172 -11.47 3.88 -20.53
C THR A 172 -10.79 2.71 -19.77
N PRO A 173 -10.69 1.50 -20.38
CA PRO A 173 -10.24 0.30 -19.66
C PRO A 173 -8.86 0.49 -19.04
N LEU A 174 -8.64 -0.09 -17.86
CA LEU A 174 -7.30 -0.42 -17.38
C LEU A 174 -6.70 -1.25 -18.51
N GLY A 175 -5.86 -0.65 -19.33
CA GLY A 175 -5.34 -1.29 -20.54
C GLY A 175 -4.67 -2.58 -20.12
N ALA A 176 -5.30 -3.71 -20.44
CA ALA A 176 -4.80 -5.04 -20.79
C ALA A 176 -3.54 -5.64 -20.09
N ALA A 177 -2.92 -4.97 -19.12
CA ALA A 177 -1.58 -5.27 -18.60
C ALA A 177 -1.62 -5.95 -17.22
N TYR A 178 -2.78 -6.00 -16.56
CA TYR A 178 -2.94 -6.66 -15.25
C TYR A 178 -3.50 -8.10 -15.35
N MET A 179 -3.79 -8.62 -16.56
CA MET A 179 -4.36 -9.95 -16.77
C MET A 179 -3.53 -10.89 -17.68
N GLN A 180 -2.29 -10.55 -18.06
CA GLN A 180 -1.45 -11.42 -18.91
C GLN A 180 -0.03 -11.70 -18.39
N LEU A 181 0.19 -11.66 -17.07
CA LEU A 181 1.44 -12.13 -16.43
C LEU A 181 1.15 -13.04 -15.24
#